data_AF-A0A7C4UKT1-F1
#
_entry.id   AF-A0A7C4UKT1-F1
#
_cell.length_a   1.000
_cell.length_b   1.000
_cell.length_c   1.000
_cell.angle_alpha   90.00
_cell.angle_beta   90.00
_cell.angle_gamma   90.00
#
_symmetry.space_group_name_H-M   'P 1'
#
loop_
_entity.id
_entity.type
_entity.pdbx_description
1 polymer ?
#
loop_
_entity_poly.entity_id
_entity_poly.type
_entity_poly.pdbx_seq_one_letter_code
_entity_poly.pdbx_strand_id
1 'polypeptide(L)'
;AEGAIEAFRIILSDPAVKGILVNIFGGIAKCDLIAEALVKAGREVGFKVPVVVRLEGTNVEKARQILAAAKSELPTLQTAGDLADAAKKVVAAAK
;
A
#
# COMPACT_ATOMS: atom_id res chain seq x y z
N ALA A 1 -6.20 -12.24 -0.28
CA ALA A 1 -4.79 -11.76 -0.30
C ALA A 1 -4.07 -12.13 -1.60
N GLU A 2 -4.33 -13.31 -2.18
CA GLU A 2 -3.69 -13.80 -3.42
C GLU A 2 -3.69 -12.76 -4.55
N GLY A 3 -4.82 -12.11 -4.82
CA GLY A 3 -4.88 -11.06 -5.85
C GLY A 3 -3.95 -9.87 -5.60
N ALA A 4 -3.76 -9.47 -4.33
CA ALA A 4 -2.82 -8.39 -3.99
C ALA A 4 -1.37 -8.84 -4.17
N ILE A 5 -1.03 -10.05 -3.74
CA ILE A 5 0.30 -10.65 -3.92
C ILE A 5 0.67 -10.68 -5.41
N GLU A 6 -0.23 -11.20 -6.25
CA GLU A 6 0.03 -11.32 -7.68
C GLU A 6 0.14 -9.96 -8.37
N ALA A 7 -0.70 -9.00 -7.99
CA ALA A 7 -0.57 -7.62 -8.49
C ALA A 7 0.81 -7.02 -8.19
N PHE A 8 1.33 -7.20 -6.96
CA PHE A 8 2.67 -6.74 -6.61
C PHE A 8 3.76 -7.49 -7.38
N ARG A 9 3.63 -8.79 -7.61
CA ARG A 9 4.58 -9.56 -8.44
C ARG A 9 4.63 -9.03 -9.87
N ILE A 10 3.48 -8.80 -10.48
CA ILE A 10 3.39 -8.23 -11.84
C ILE A 10 4.06 -6.86 -11.89
N ILE A 11 3.71 -5.95 -10.97
CA ILE A 11 4.29 -4.60 -10.95
C ILE A 11 5.81 -4.65 -10.72
N LEU A 12 6.28 -5.45 -9.75
CA LEU A 12 7.71 -5.56 -9.42
C LEU A 12 8.52 -6.38 -10.43
N SER A 13 7.87 -7.01 -11.41
CA SER A 13 8.56 -7.67 -12.51
C SER A 13 9.16 -6.66 -13.51
N ASP A 14 8.65 -5.42 -13.53
CA ASP A 14 9.19 -4.35 -14.34
C ASP A 14 10.34 -3.62 -13.61
N PRO A 15 11.59 -3.71 -14.10
CA PRO A 15 12.74 -3.07 -13.47
C PRO A 15 12.69 -1.54 -13.53
N ALA A 16 11.82 -0.94 -14.34
CA ALA A 16 11.66 0.52 -14.40
C ALA A 16 10.86 1.10 -13.22
N VAL A 17 10.18 0.25 -12.44
CA VAL A 17 9.38 0.69 -11.29
C VAL A 17 10.29 1.19 -10.17
N LYS A 18 10.11 2.47 -9.80
CA LYS A 18 10.85 3.13 -8.71
C LYS A 18 10.02 3.37 -7.45
N GLY A 19 8.71 3.19 -7.53
CA GLY A 19 7.77 3.38 -6.44
C GLY A 19 6.37 2.96 -6.84
N ILE A 20 5.55 2.59 -5.86
CA ILE A 20 4.19 2.08 -6.08
C ILE A 20 3.21 2.96 -5.31
N LEU A 21 2.16 3.42 -5.98
CA LEU A 21 1.03 4.11 -5.36
C LEU A 21 -0.18 3.18 -5.39
N VAL A 22 -0.64 2.76 -4.21
CA VAL A 22 -1.87 1.98 -4.03
C VAL A 22 -2.97 2.96 -3.66
N ASN A 23 -3.93 3.18 -4.57
CA ASN A 23 -5.10 4.01 -4.32
C ASN A 23 -6.37 3.15 -4.39
N ILE A 24 -7.05 2.97 -3.26
CA ILE A 24 -8.25 2.14 -3.19
C ILE A 24 -9.38 2.87 -2.48
N PHE A 25 -10.57 2.81 -3.07
CA PHE A 25 -11.82 3.24 -2.46
C PHE A 25 -12.63 2.00 -2.02
N GLY A 26 -12.69 1.76 -0.72
CA GLY A 26 -13.50 0.72 -0.11
C GLY A 26 -14.96 1.16 0.08
N GLY A 27 -15.81 0.87 -0.89
CA GLY A 27 -17.27 1.00 -0.74
C GLY A 27 -17.84 -0.16 0.08
N ILE A 28 -18.29 -1.20 -0.63
CA ILE A 28 -18.79 -2.46 -0.05
C ILE A 28 -17.65 -3.25 0.62
N ALA A 29 -16.47 -3.27 -0.03
CA ALA A 29 -15.28 -3.87 0.54
C ALA A 29 -14.71 -2.96 1.64
N LYS A 30 -14.50 -3.52 2.84
CA LYS A 30 -14.00 -2.77 4.00
C LYS A 30 -12.49 -2.55 3.90
N CYS A 31 -12.03 -1.34 4.19
CA CYS A 31 -10.63 -0.95 4.06
C CYS A 31 -9.70 -1.72 5.00
N ASP A 32 -10.19 -2.21 6.14
CA ASP A 32 -9.38 -3.02 7.07
C ASP A 32 -8.98 -4.36 6.44
N LEU A 33 -9.89 -5.04 5.76
CA LEU A 33 -9.57 -6.27 5.01
C LEU A 33 -8.57 -6.03 3.87
N ILE A 34 -8.68 -4.86 3.23
CA ILE A 34 -7.76 -4.45 2.17
C ILE A 34 -6.37 -4.17 2.74
N ALA A 35 -6.28 -3.46 3.87
CA ALA A 35 -5.03 -3.21 4.57
C ALA A 35 -4.36 -4.51 5.03
N GLU A 36 -5.11 -5.46 5.60
CA GLU A 36 -4.59 -6.77 5.98
C GLU A 36 -4.03 -7.53 4.77
N ALA A 37 -4.74 -7.50 3.64
CA ALA A 37 -4.26 -8.12 2.40
C ALA A 37 -2.97 -7.47 1.87
N LEU A 38 -2.86 -6.14 1.95
CA LEU A 38 -1.65 -5.39 1.55
C LEU A 38 -0.46 -5.71 2.46
N VAL A 39 -0.66 -5.74 3.77
CA VAL A 39 0.41 -6.09 4.73
C VAL A 39 0.87 -7.53 4.50
N LYS A 40 -0.06 -8.48 4.31
CA LYS A 40 0.29 -9.86 3.97
C LYS A 40 1.09 -9.93 2.68
N ALA A 41 0.68 -9.21 1.63
CA ALA A 41 1.41 -9.16 0.37
C ALA A 41 2.82 -8.56 0.54
N GLY A 42 2.96 -7.50 1.33
CA GLY A 42 4.28 -6.89 1.61
C GLY A 42 5.24 -7.83 2.32
N ARG A 43 4.74 -8.61 3.28
CA ARG A 43 5.54 -9.62 3.99
C ARG A 43 5.99 -10.76 3.08
N GLU A 44 5.15 -11.18 2.15
CA GLU A 44 5.44 -12.29 1.25
C GLU A 44 6.33 -11.89 0.06
N VAL A 45 6.06 -10.73 -0.53
CA VAL A 45 6.76 -10.26 -1.74
C VAL A 45 8.07 -9.54 -1.41
N GLY A 46 8.13 -8.85 -0.27
CA GLY A 46 9.29 -8.04 0.12
C GLY A 46 9.44 -6.79 -0.74
N PHE A 47 8.83 -5.68 -0.34
CA PHE A 47 8.88 -4.43 -1.09
C PHE A 47 10.28 -3.82 -1.13
N LYS A 48 10.92 -3.85 -2.31
CA LYS A 48 12.24 -3.23 -2.57
C LYS A 48 12.15 -1.75 -2.95
N VAL A 49 10.97 -1.29 -3.36
CA VAL A 49 10.68 0.09 -3.72
C VAL A 49 9.67 0.68 -2.73
N PRO A 50 9.62 2.01 -2.55
CA PRO A 50 8.63 2.65 -1.71
C PRO A 50 7.20 2.33 -2.16
N VAL A 51 6.33 2.04 -1.21
CA VAL A 51 4.90 1.81 -1.43
C VAL A 51 4.11 2.86 -0.66
N VAL A 52 3.35 3.69 -1.34
CA VAL A 52 2.47 4.68 -0.73
C VAL A 52 1.02 4.23 -0.89
N VAL A 53 0.31 4.09 0.22
CA VAL A 53 -1.06 3.59 0.26
C VAL A 53 -2.00 4.72 0.65
N ARG A 54 -3.04 4.93 -0.15
CA ARG A 54 -4.19 5.78 0.16
C ARG A 54 -5.44 4.91 0.11
N LEU A 55 -6.13 4.84 1.26
CA LEU A 55 -7.40 4.14 1.42
C LEU A 55 -8.48 5.15 1.77
N GLU A 56 -9.66 5.00 1.18
CA GLU A 56 -10.87 5.73 1.57
C GLU A 56 -12.09 4.82 1.63
N GLY A 57 -13.02 5.10 2.55
CA GLY A 57 -14.30 4.41 2.66
C GLY A 57 -14.48 3.66 3.99
N THR A 58 -15.24 2.55 3.96
CA THR A 58 -15.67 1.85 5.18
C THR A 58 -14.46 1.31 5.97
N ASN A 59 -14.42 1.55 7.28
CA ASN A 59 -13.33 1.14 8.20
C ASN A 59 -11.94 1.72 7.89
N VAL A 60 -11.86 2.89 7.24
CA VAL A 60 -10.57 3.52 6.89
C VAL A 60 -9.67 3.77 8.12
N GLU A 61 -10.23 4.18 9.25
CA GLU A 61 -9.44 4.43 10.47
C GLU A 61 -8.76 3.15 10.99
N LYS A 62 -9.50 2.04 11.01
CA LYS A 62 -8.95 0.73 11.39
C LYS A 62 -7.89 0.28 10.38
N ALA A 63 -8.11 0.52 9.09
CA ALA A 63 -7.13 0.23 8.05
C ALA A 63 -5.82 1.00 8.25
N ARG A 64 -5.90 2.29 8.62
CA ARG A 64 -4.74 3.12 8.94
C ARG A 64 -3.97 2.58 10.14
N GLN A 65 -4.66 2.11 11.18
CA GLN A 65 -4.03 1.47 12.34
C GLN A 65 -3.29 0.19 11.95
N ILE A 66 -3.88 -0.65 11.10
CA ILE A 66 -3.25 -1.88 10.59
C ILE A 66 -1.95 -1.55 9.83
N LEU A 67 -2.00 -0.57 8.93
CA LEU A 67 -0.82 -0.14 8.16
C LEU A 67 0.25 0.49 9.06
N ALA A 68 -0.16 1.27 10.07
CA ALA A 68 0.77 1.88 11.03
C ALA A 68 1.47 0.82 11.90
N ALA A 69 0.74 -0.21 12.35
CA ALA A 69 1.30 -1.31 13.12
C ALA A 69 2.33 -2.13 12.31
N ALA A 70 2.11 -2.27 11.00
CA ALA A 70 3.03 -2.98 10.11
C ALA A 70 4.28 -2.18 9.73
N LYS A 71 4.38 -0.90 10.10
CA LYS A 71 5.46 0.00 9.67
C LYS A 71 6.86 -0.45 10.09
N SER A 72 6.99 -1.09 11.25
CA SER A 72 8.28 -1.64 11.72
C SER A 72 8.76 -2.82 10.86
N GLU A 73 7.82 -3.61 10.32
CA GLU A 73 8.12 -4.77 9.47
C GLU A 73 8.23 -4.40 7.98
N LEU A 74 7.50 -3.36 7.55
CA LEU A 74 7.44 -2.87 6.18
C LEU A 74 7.86 -1.39 6.14
N PRO A 75 9.16 -1.07 6.33
CA PRO A 75 9.63 0.32 6.44
C PRO A 75 9.47 1.13 5.15
N THR A 76 9.33 0.46 4.00
CA THR A 76 9.07 1.06 2.69
C THR A 76 7.60 1.44 2.48
N LEU A 77 6.69 1.01 3.36
CA LEU A 77 5.27 1.32 3.29
C LEU A 77 4.95 2.64 4.00
N GLN A 78 4.23 3.52 3.31
CA GLN A 78 3.77 4.81 3.83
C GLN A 78 2.28 4.95 3.58
N THR A 79 1.59 5.67 4.48
CA THR A 79 0.18 6.01 4.31
C THR A 79 0.02 7.47 3.86
N ALA A 80 -1.00 7.73 3.06
CA ALA A 80 -1.35 9.05 2.59
C ALA A 80 -2.79 9.42 2.96
N GLY A 81 -3.00 10.70 3.25
CA GLY A 81 -4.29 11.25 3.68
C GLY A 81 -5.28 11.41 2.53
N ASP A 82 -4.78 11.85 1.38
CA ASP A 82 -5.53 12.08 0.14
C ASP A 82 -4.67 11.75 -1.09
N LEU A 83 -5.24 11.88 -2.29
CA LEU A 83 -4.56 11.54 -3.53
C LEU A 83 -3.38 12.49 -3.85
N ALA A 84 -3.49 13.77 -3.51
CA ALA A 84 -2.43 14.74 -3.78
C ALA A 84 -1.22 14.50 -2.85
N ASP A 85 -1.47 14.19 -1.58
CA ASP A 85 -0.48 13.73 -0.61
C ASP A 85 0.18 12.42 -1.08
N ALA A 86 -0.61 11.45 -1.54
CA ALA A 86 -0.09 10.18 -2.05
C ALA A 86 0.88 10.37 -3.22
N ALA A 87 0.48 11.20 -4.20
CA ALA A 87 1.31 11.52 -5.35
C ALA A 87 2.62 12.22 -4.95
N LYS A 88 2.56 13.20 -4.06
CA LYS A 88 3.77 13.89 -3.56
C LYS A 88 4.71 12.94 -2.83
N LYS A 89 4.18 12.09 -1.96
CA LYS A 89 4.96 11.12 -1.18
C LYS A 89 5.64 10.09 -2.06
N VAL A 90 4.93 9.50 -3.02
CA VAL A 90 5.52 8.45 -3.87
C VAL A 90 6.63 9.03 -4.75
N VAL A 91 6.45 10.24 -5.29
CA VAL A 91 7.47 10.94 -6.08
C VAL A 91 8.68 11.32 -5.23
N ALA A 92 8.47 11.76 -3.99
CA ALA A 92 9.57 12.08 -3.08
C ALA A 92 10.36 10.84 -2.65
N ALA A 93 9.69 9.70 -2.46
CA ALA A 93 10.31 8.47 -2.02
C ALA A 93 11.01 7.70 -3.15
N ALA A 94 10.52 7.78 -4.39
CA ALA A 94 11.04 7.08 -5.56
C ALA A 94 12.31 7.71 -6.18
N LYS A 95 13.01 8.58 -5.43
CA LYS A 95 14.22 9.27 -5.87
C LYS A 95 15.47 8.44 -5.66
#